data_AF-A0A530QK26-F1
#
_entry.id   AF-A0A530QK26-F1
#
_cell.length_a   1.000
_cell.length_b   1.000
_cell.length_c   1.000
_cell.angle_alpha   90.00
_cell.angle_beta   90.00
_cell.angle_gamma   90.00
#
_symmetry.space_group_name_H-M   'P 1'
#
loop_
_entity.id
_entity.type
_entity.pdbx_description
1 polymer ?
#
loop_
_entity_poly.entity_id
_entity_poly.type
_entity_poly.pdbx_seq_one_letter_code
_entity_poly.pdbx_strand_id
1 'polypeptide(L)'
;RRLEDPDLDVQSVARIALAIQGITDSHARAMLWSPITPQTNIAFADILEREFGIPAIMENDCNMMAVALRWRDPDRYRDDFIAILLSHGIGMGLVLKGELFTGTHSSGGEFGHMIHRPGGALCRCGRRGCVEAYAGNYAIWRNARQLSENAE
;
A
#
# COMPACT_ATOMS: atom_id res chain seq x y z
N ARG A 1 -13.85 -12.78 14.41
CA ARG A 1 -13.12 -13.91 15.01
C ARG A 1 -11.68 -13.84 14.50
N ARG A 2 -10.69 -14.21 15.32
CA ARG A 2 -9.28 -14.25 14.88
C ARG A 2 -9.01 -15.64 14.30
N LEU A 3 -8.01 -15.76 13.42
CA LEU A 3 -7.62 -17.07 12.84
C LEU A 3 -7.08 -18.05 13.90
N GLU A 4 -6.61 -17.52 15.03
CA GLU A 4 -6.10 -18.30 16.17
C GLU A 4 -7.22 -18.91 17.03
N ASP A 5 -8.48 -18.63 16.72
CA ASP A 5 -9.63 -19.17 17.43
C ASP A 5 -9.76 -20.68 17.10
N PRO A 6 -9.58 -21.59 18.06
CA PRO A 6 -9.55 -23.03 17.80
C PRO A 6 -10.90 -23.59 17.33
N ASP A 7 -11.99 -22.84 17.53
CA ASP A 7 -13.33 -23.19 17.07
C ASP A 7 -13.63 -22.64 15.66
N LEU A 8 -12.64 -22.02 15.00
CA LEU A 8 -12.79 -21.50 13.65
C LEU A 8 -12.70 -22.65 12.63
N ASP A 9 -13.85 -23.04 12.09
CA ASP A 9 -13.89 -23.88 10.90
C ASP A 9 -13.31 -23.09 9.71
N VAL A 10 -12.22 -23.59 9.11
CA VAL A 10 -11.60 -22.95 7.94
C VAL A 10 -12.57 -22.85 6.76
N GLN A 11 -13.55 -23.77 6.66
CA GLN A 11 -14.61 -23.69 5.65
C GLN A 11 -15.57 -22.51 5.88
N SER A 12 -15.56 -21.90 7.07
CA SER A 12 -16.34 -20.70 7.38
C SER A 12 -15.65 -19.38 6.99
N VAL A 13 -14.42 -19.43 6.47
CA VAL A 13 -13.67 -18.24 6.05
C VAL A 13 -14.25 -17.70 4.74
N ALA A 14 -14.84 -16.50 4.80
CA ALA A 14 -15.52 -15.91 3.65
C ALA A 14 -14.57 -15.42 2.54
N ARG A 15 -13.37 -14.94 2.90
CA ARG A 15 -12.41 -14.35 1.96
C ARG A 15 -11.01 -14.23 2.57
N ILE A 16 -9.99 -14.31 1.73
CA ILE A 16 -8.61 -13.91 2.04
C ILE A 16 -8.33 -12.55 1.40
N ALA A 17 -7.82 -11.59 2.18
CA ALA A 17 -7.36 -10.31 1.65
C ALA A 17 -5.85 -10.18 1.91
N LEU A 18 -5.06 -10.10 0.83
CA LEU A 18 -3.61 -9.90 0.91
C LEU A 18 -3.28 -8.45 0.59
N ALA A 19 -2.71 -7.74 1.56
CA ALA A 19 -2.20 -6.39 1.38
C ALA A 19 -0.68 -6.40 1.19
N ILE A 20 -0.16 -5.61 0.25
CA ILE A 20 1.28 -5.45 0.04
C ILE A 20 1.68 -3.99 -0.13
N GLN A 21 2.92 -3.68 0.21
CA GLN A 21 3.57 -2.46 -0.25
C GLN A 21 3.83 -2.58 -1.75
N GLY A 22 3.14 -1.80 -2.58
CA GLY A 22 3.36 -1.83 -4.02
C GLY A 22 2.15 -1.41 -4.82
N ILE A 23 2.25 -1.60 -6.14
CA ILE A 23 1.20 -1.32 -7.11
C ILE A 23 0.44 -2.63 -7.34
N THR A 24 -0.86 -2.63 -7.07
CA THR A 24 -1.77 -3.72 -7.44
C THR A 24 -2.46 -3.41 -8.77
N ASP A 25 -3.16 -4.38 -9.36
CA ASP A 25 -3.99 -4.15 -10.55
C ASP A 25 -5.40 -3.63 -10.18
N SER A 26 -6.13 -3.08 -11.17
CA SER A 26 -7.46 -2.49 -10.96
C SER A 26 -8.54 -3.51 -10.65
N HIS A 27 -8.25 -4.79 -10.85
CA HIS A 27 -9.16 -5.89 -10.56
C HIS A 27 -8.92 -6.52 -9.18
N ALA A 28 -7.98 -5.98 -8.40
CA ALA A 28 -7.63 -6.48 -7.08
C ALA A 28 -7.22 -7.96 -7.09
N ARG A 29 -6.45 -8.39 -8.10
CA ARG A 29 -6.00 -9.77 -8.29
C ARG A 29 -4.48 -9.94 -8.26
N ALA A 30 -3.74 -8.93 -8.71
CA ALA A 30 -2.31 -9.08 -8.96
C ALA A 30 -1.46 -7.95 -8.38
N MET A 31 -0.24 -8.31 -8.01
CA MET A 31 0.85 -7.39 -7.72
C MET A 31 1.54 -7.05 -9.04
N LEU A 32 1.46 -5.80 -9.46
CA LEU A 32 2.17 -5.33 -10.65
C LEU A 32 3.63 -5.04 -10.31
N TRP A 33 3.90 -4.39 -9.18
CA TRP A 33 5.24 -4.04 -8.73
C TRP A 33 5.32 -3.88 -7.21
N SER A 34 6.48 -4.14 -6.60
CA SER A 34 6.73 -3.88 -5.19
C SER A 34 8.21 -3.54 -4.95
N PRO A 35 8.55 -2.63 -4.02
CA PRO A 35 9.93 -2.36 -3.66
C PRO A 35 10.57 -3.46 -2.80
N ILE A 36 9.80 -4.40 -2.25
CA ILE A 36 10.32 -5.40 -1.30
C ILE A 36 10.80 -6.68 -1.99
N THR A 37 10.55 -6.83 -3.30
CA THR A 37 10.84 -8.06 -4.04
C THR A 37 11.11 -7.75 -5.53
N PRO A 38 12.03 -8.47 -6.20
CA PRO A 38 12.32 -8.22 -7.62
C PRO A 38 11.26 -8.75 -8.59
N GLN A 39 10.37 -9.63 -8.12
CA GLN A 39 9.31 -10.20 -8.93
C GLN A 39 8.22 -9.17 -9.23
N THR A 40 7.60 -9.30 -10.40
CA THR A 40 6.53 -8.42 -10.88
C THR A 40 5.42 -9.27 -11.47
N ASN A 41 4.22 -8.70 -11.62
CA ASN A 41 3.05 -9.33 -12.23
C ASN A 41 2.68 -10.69 -11.61
N ILE A 42 2.61 -10.76 -10.27
CA ILE A 42 2.19 -11.97 -9.55
C ILE A 42 0.69 -11.90 -9.28
N ALA A 43 -0.07 -12.83 -9.85
CA ALA A 43 -1.50 -13.00 -9.60
C ALA A 43 -1.78 -13.70 -8.26
N PHE A 44 -1.49 -13.03 -7.15
CA PHE A 44 -1.62 -13.62 -5.81
C PHE A 44 -3.05 -14.08 -5.49
N ALA A 45 -4.08 -13.34 -5.92
CA ALA A 45 -5.46 -13.76 -5.66
C ALA A 45 -5.74 -15.14 -6.29
N ASP A 46 -5.34 -15.36 -7.54
CA ASP A 46 -5.53 -16.64 -8.23
C ASP A 46 -4.72 -17.77 -7.56
N ILE A 47 -3.51 -17.48 -7.11
CA ILE A 47 -2.65 -18.43 -6.42
C ILE A 47 -3.30 -18.86 -5.09
N LEU A 48 -3.79 -17.89 -4.31
CA LEU A 48 -4.44 -18.14 -3.01
C LEU A 48 -5.78 -18.88 -3.20
N GLU A 49 -6.58 -18.48 -4.19
CA GLU A 49 -7.85 -19.16 -4.51
C GLU A 49 -7.61 -20.61 -4.92
N ARG A 50 -6.61 -20.88 -5.76
CA ARG A 50 -6.26 -22.25 -6.17
C ARG A 50 -5.79 -23.10 -4.99
N GLU A 51 -5.00 -22.53 -4.09
CA GLU A 51 -4.42 -23.26 -2.96
C GLU A 51 -5.45 -23.55 -1.87
N PHE A 52 -6.32 -22.59 -1.55
CA PHE A 52 -7.21 -22.68 -0.40
C PHE A 52 -8.67 -22.94 -0.75
N GLY A 53 -9.08 -22.79 -2.02
CA GLY A 53 -10.49 -22.85 -2.42
C GLY A 53 -11.35 -21.72 -1.85
N ILE A 54 -10.72 -20.67 -1.32
CA ILE A 54 -11.38 -19.52 -0.66
C ILE A 54 -11.19 -18.29 -1.56
N PRO A 55 -12.24 -17.49 -1.82
CA PRO A 55 -12.13 -16.25 -2.58
C PRO A 55 -11.00 -15.36 -2.05
N ALA A 56 -10.19 -14.79 -2.92
CA ALA A 56 -9.08 -13.95 -2.52
C ALA A 56 -9.06 -12.63 -3.27
N ILE A 57 -8.56 -11.59 -2.60
CA ILE A 57 -8.30 -10.28 -3.22
C ILE A 57 -6.90 -9.81 -2.84
N MET A 58 -6.36 -8.96 -3.70
CA MET A 58 -5.09 -8.29 -3.49
C MET A 58 -5.28 -6.79 -3.40
N GLU A 59 -4.65 -6.18 -2.40
CA GLU A 59 -4.77 -4.75 -2.12
C GLU A 59 -3.44 -4.08 -1.81
N ASN A 60 -3.42 -2.76 -1.96
CA ASN A 60 -2.35 -1.91 -1.48
C ASN A 60 -2.46 -1.74 0.05
N ASP A 61 -1.32 -1.77 0.74
CA ASP A 61 -1.26 -1.64 2.21
C ASP A 61 -1.82 -0.31 2.74
N CYS A 62 -1.58 0.80 2.05
CA CYS A 62 -2.07 2.12 2.43
C CYS A 62 -3.57 2.26 2.24
N ASN A 63 -4.14 1.60 1.22
CA ASN A 63 -5.59 1.47 1.08
C ASN A 63 -6.20 0.71 2.27
N MET A 64 -5.60 -0.42 2.66
CA MET A 64 -6.08 -1.21 3.79
C MET A 64 -5.89 -0.49 5.13
N MET A 65 -4.90 0.37 5.27
CA MET A 65 -4.78 1.29 6.41
C MET A 65 -6.00 2.22 6.50
N ALA A 66 -6.46 2.81 5.39
CA ALA A 66 -7.65 3.65 5.39
C ALA A 66 -8.91 2.86 5.76
N VAL A 67 -9.07 1.64 5.22
CA VAL A 67 -10.18 0.74 5.60
C VAL A 67 -10.14 0.41 7.10
N ALA A 68 -8.96 0.10 7.64
CA ALA A 68 -8.79 -0.22 9.06
C ALA A 68 -9.12 0.98 9.97
N LEU A 69 -8.75 2.20 9.58
CA LEU A 69 -9.13 3.41 10.31
C LEU A 69 -10.66 3.58 10.37
N ARG A 70 -11.34 3.43 9.23
CA ARG A 70 -12.82 3.47 9.18
C ARG A 70 -13.47 2.40 10.04
N TRP A 71 -12.92 1.19 10.08
CA TRP A 71 -13.41 0.13 10.94
C TRP A 71 -13.22 0.43 12.43
N ARG A 72 -12.12 1.10 12.78
CA ARG A 72 -11.78 1.41 14.17
C ARG A 72 -12.60 2.56 14.74
N ASP A 73 -12.88 3.58 13.93
CA ASP A 73 -13.62 4.78 14.34
C ASP A 73 -14.46 5.30 13.16
N PRO A 74 -15.63 4.69 12.90
CA PRO A 74 -16.44 5.01 11.73
C PRO A 74 -17.07 6.40 11.78
N ASP A 75 -17.24 6.99 12.96
CA ASP A 75 -17.76 8.36 13.09
C ASP A 75 -16.71 9.40 12.70
N ARG A 76 -15.44 9.16 13.06
CA ARG A 76 -14.33 10.02 12.69
C ARG A 76 -13.88 9.86 11.23
N TYR A 77 -13.84 8.65 10.73
CA TYR A 77 -13.29 8.30 9.40
C TYR A 77 -14.40 7.89 8.43
N ARG A 78 -15.46 8.71 8.32
CA ARG A 78 -16.69 8.36 7.59
C ARG A 78 -16.60 8.61 6.08
N ASP A 79 -16.59 9.88 5.68
CA ASP A 79 -16.91 10.27 4.30
C ASP A 79 -15.66 10.64 3.49
N ASP A 80 -14.86 11.59 3.98
CA ASP A 80 -13.72 12.14 3.23
C ASP A 80 -12.51 12.25 4.14
N PHE A 81 -11.48 11.43 3.88
CA PHE A 81 -10.23 11.52 4.62
C PHE A 81 -9.05 10.94 3.85
N ILE A 82 -7.86 11.37 4.26
CA ILE A 82 -6.58 10.85 3.78
C ILE A 82 -5.85 10.22 4.96
N ALA A 83 -5.34 9.01 4.74
CA ALA A 83 -4.44 8.35 5.66
C ALA A 83 -3.05 8.29 5.01
N ILE A 84 -2.05 8.95 5.63
CA ILE A 84 -0.67 8.97 5.12
C ILE A 84 0.18 8.03 5.97
N LEU A 85 0.81 7.06 5.31
CA LEU A 85 1.80 6.18 5.92
C LEU A 85 3.17 6.85 5.83
N LEU A 86 3.77 7.14 6.98
CA LEU A 86 5.17 7.57 7.10
C LEU A 86 5.97 6.39 7.68
N SER A 87 6.67 5.63 6.84
CA SER A 87 7.36 4.41 7.26
C SER A 87 8.62 4.17 6.41
N HIS A 88 8.92 2.91 6.10
CA HIS A 88 9.97 2.53 5.18
C HIS A 88 9.83 3.29 3.85
N GLY A 89 8.60 3.43 3.34
CA GLY A 89 8.24 4.35 2.27
C GLY A 89 7.20 5.38 2.70
N ILE A 90 6.73 6.18 1.73
CA ILE A 90 5.60 7.10 1.90
C ILE A 90 4.45 6.61 1.03
N GLY A 91 3.29 6.42 1.63
CA GLY A 91 2.09 6.00 0.90
C GLY A 91 0.84 6.67 1.43
N MET A 92 -0.26 6.52 0.69
CA MET A 92 -1.52 7.20 0.99
C MET A 92 -2.70 6.31 0.66
N GLY A 93 -3.63 6.20 1.61
CA GLY A 93 -5.00 5.76 1.36
C GLY A 93 -5.92 6.98 1.32
N LEU A 94 -6.81 7.04 0.34
CA LEU A 94 -7.77 8.12 0.16
C LEU A 94 -9.19 7.56 0.17
N VAL A 95 -10.05 8.11 1.02
CA VAL A 95 -11.48 7.83 1.01
C VAL A 95 -12.20 9.11 0.61
N LEU A 96 -13.07 9.01 -0.38
CA LEU A 96 -13.89 10.11 -0.89
C LEU A 96 -15.34 9.66 -0.99
N LYS A 97 -16.26 10.45 -0.46
CA LYS A 97 -17.71 10.14 -0.45
C LYS A 97 -18.02 8.76 0.13
N GLY A 98 -17.28 8.36 1.16
CA GLY A 98 -17.43 7.07 1.86
C GLY A 98 -16.72 5.89 1.18
N GLU A 99 -16.20 6.07 -0.04
CA GLU A 99 -15.61 5.00 -0.83
C GLU A 99 -14.09 5.14 -0.94
N LEU A 100 -13.39 4.00 -0.93
CA LEU A 100 -11.95 3.98 -1.15
C LEU A 100 -11.65 4.40 -2.59
N PHE A 101 -10.79 5.40 -2.74
CA PHE A 101 -10.32 5.86 -4.04
C PHE A 101 -9.05 5.11 -4.45
N THR A 102 -9.14 4.28 -5.49
CA THR A 102 -8.02 3.51 -6.04
C THR A 102 -7.51 4.03 -7.39
N GLY A 103 -8.21 5.00 -7.98
CA GLY A 103 -7.94 5.52 -9.33
C GLY A 103 -8.44 4.61 -10.45
N THR A 104 -8.16 4.98 -11.71
CA THR A 104 -8.66 4.26 -12.90
C THR A 104 -7.90 2.96 -13.18
N HIS A 105 -6.63 2.90 -12.79
CA HIS A 105 -5.72 1.76 -13.00
C HIS A 105 -4.96 1.45 -11.70
N SER A 106 -5.69 1.35 -10.57
CA SER A 106 -5.20 0.92 -9.24
C SER A 106 -4.09 1.71 -8.54
N SER A 107 -3.54 2.74 -9.17
CA SER A 107 -2.40 3.54 -8.66
C SER A 107 -2.76 5.04 -8.54
N GLY A 108 -4.01 5.35 -8.17
CA GLY A 108 -4.47 6.74 -8.05
C GLY A 108 -3.86 7.50 -6.86
N GLY A 109 -3.33 6.78 -5.86
CA GLY A 109 -2.90 7.30 -4.56
C GLY A 109 -1.39 7.36 -4.33
N GLU A 110 -0.55 7.37 -5.37
CA GLU A 110 0.93 7.32 -5.27
C GLU A 110 1.57 8.63 -4.76
N PHE A 111 1.09 9.14 -3.63
CA PHE A 111 1.52 10.38 -3.01
C PHE A 111 3.03 10.42 -2.75
N GLY A 112 3.61 9.30 -2.29
CA GLY A 112 5.05 9.20 -2.05
C GLY A 112 5.90 9.43 -3.29
N HIS A 113 5.34 9.22 -4.49
CA HIS A 113 6.05 9.38 -5.75
C HIS A 113 5.71 10.67 -6.50
N MET A 114 4.86 11.53 -5.95
CA MET A 114 4.66 12.90 -6.44
C MET A 114 5.96 13.69 -6.37
N ILE A 115 6.22 14.53 -7.37
CA ILE A 115 7.45 15.32 -7.45
C ILE A 115 7.34 16.51 -6.48
N HIS A 116 8.13 16.46 -5.41
CA HIS A 116 8.36 17.57 -4.49
C HIS A 116 9.42 18.54 -5.02
N ARG A 117 10.56 18.00 -5.51
CA ARG A 117 11.69 18.79 -6.00
C ARG A 117 12.21 18.26 -7.35
N PRO A 118 11.89 18.91 -8.48
CA PRO A 118 12.36 18.47 -9.79
C PRO A 118 13.89 18.28 -9.84
N GLY A 119 14.34 17.13 -10.34
CA GLY A 119 15.76 16.79 -10.42
C GLY A 119 16.46 16.53 -9.08
N GLY A 120 15.71 16.43 -7.98
CA GLY A 120 16.23 16.23 -6.63
C GLY A 120 16.78 14.83 -6.34
N ALA A 121 16.70 14.42 -5.08
CA ALA A 121 17.19 13.15 -4.56
C ALA A 121 16.62 11.94 -5.33
N LEU A 122 17.43 10.89 -5.47
CA LEU A 122 17.00 9.63 -6.08
C LEU A 122 15.97 8.95 -5.17
N CYS A 123 14.84 8.55 -5.75
CA CYS A 123 13.82 7.74 -5.11
C CYS A 123 14.00 6.27 -5.50
N ARG A 124 13.58 5.34 -4.63
CA ARG A 124 13.63 3.90 -4.91
C ARG A 124 12.74 3.46 -6.09
N CYS A 125 11.77 4.28 -6.50
CA CYS A 125 11.02 4.03 -7.74
C CYS A 125 11.84 4.35 -9.02
N GLY A 126 13.10 4.79 -8.89
CA GLY A 126 13.99 5.15 -9.99
C GLY A 126 13.87 6.59 -10.48
N ARG A 127 12.84 7.33 -10.05
CA ARG A 127 12.66 8.75 -10.36
C ARG A 127 13.45 9.63 -9.39
N ARG A 128 13.53 10.94 -9.70
CA ARG A 128 14.17 11.95 -8.86
C ARG A 128 13.17 12.96 -8.35
N GLY A 129 13.31 13.36 -7.09
CA GLY A 129 12.52 14.45 -6.53
C GLY A 129 11.21 14.04 -5.86
N CYS A 130 10.95 12.75 -5.70
CA CYS A 130 9.71 12.26 -5.08
C CYS A 130 9.60 12.68 -3.60
N VAL A 131 8.40 12.88 -3.08
CA VAL A 131 8.15 13.13 -1.64
C VAL A 131 8.84 12.08 -0.76
N GLU A 132 8.76 10.80 -1.13
CA GLU A 132 9.41 9.70 -0.40
C GLU A 132 10.93 9.88 -0.32
N ALA A 133 11.56 10.44 -1.35
CA ALA A 133 13.00 10.68 -1.36
C ALA A 133 13.45 11.73 -0.34
N TYR A 134 12.52 12.41 0.34
CA TYR A 134 12.80 13.40 1.38
C TYR A 134 12.19 13.04 2.74
N ALA A 135 11.06 12.33 2.75
CA ALA A 135 10.31 12.03 3.98
C ALA A 135 10.26 10.54 4.35
N GLY A 136 10.71 9.63 3.48
CA GLY A 136 10.82 8.21 3.80
C GLY A 136 11.92 7.95 4.84
N ASN A 137 11.87 6.80 5.53
CA ASN A 137 12.84 6.48 6.58
C ASN A 137 14.32 6.62 6.14
N TYR A 138 14.65 6.19 4.92
CA TYR A 138 15.99 6.25 4.35
C TYR A 138 16.43 7.69 4.12
N ALA A 139 15.49 8.56 3.72
CA ALA A 139 15.74 9.97 3.52
C ALA A 139 15.97 10.68 4.87
N ILE A 140 15.14 10.38 5.89
CA ILE A 140 15.32 10.89 7.25
C ILE A 140 16.69 10.47 7.79
N TRP A 141 17.06 9.20 7.63
CA TRP A 141 18.34 8.68 8.07
C TRP A 141 19.53 9.31 7.33
N ARG A 142 19.43 9.47 6.00
CA ARG A 142 20.44 10.12 5.15
C ARG A 142 20.65 11.57 5.59
N ASN A 143 19.56 12.30 5.86
CA ASN A 143 19.60 13.67 6.37
C ASN A 143 20.23 13.74 7.77
N ALA A 144 19.87 12.83 8.68
CA ALA A 144 20.44 12.77 10.02
C ALA A 144 21.96 12.50 10.00
N ARG A 145 22.44 11.75 9.00
CA ARG A 145 23.88 11.53 8.76
C ARG A 145 24.55 12.59 7.92
N GLN A 146 23.84 13.66 7.53
CA GLN A 146 24.34 14.74 6.67
C GLN A 146 24.95 14.22 5.36
N LEU A 147 24.41 13.11 4.84
CA LEU A 147 24.82 12.55 3.57
C LEU A 147 24.17 13.33 2.42
N SER A 148 24.86 13.36 1.28
CA SER A 148 24.33 13.99 0.06
C SER A 148 22.99 13.40 -0.34
N GLU A 149 22.10 14.22 -0.94
CA GLU A 149 20.85 13.75 -1.57
C GLU A 149 21.08 12.71 -2.68
N ASN A 150 22.30 12.63 -3.19
CA ASN A 150 22.74 11.64 -4.19
C ASN A 150 23.50 10.45 -3.59
N ALA A 151 23.62 10.35 -2.27
CA ALA A 151 24.18 9.17 -1.63
C ALA A 151 23.21 7.99 -1.80
N GLU A 152 23.72 6.91 -2.38
CA GLU A 152 23.03 5.61 -2.51
C GLU A 152 22.91 4.90 -1.15
#